data_AF-A0A0F9J3X8-F1
#
_entry.id   AF-A0A0F9J3X8-F1
#
_cell.length_a   1.000
_cell.length_b   1.000
_cell.length_c   1.000
_cell.angle_alpha   90.00
_cell.angle_beta   90.00
_cell.angle_gamma   90.00
#
_symmetry.space_group_name_H-M   'P 1'
#
loop_
_entity.id
_entity.type
_entity.pdbx_description
1 polymer ?
#
loop_
_entity_poly.entity_id
_entity_poly.type
_entity_poly.pdbx_seq_one_letter_code
_entity_poly.pdbx_strand_id
1 'polypeptide(L)'
;MKIDFPKLNAELIRRCPGILQEWYPQGRFKGHDFIVGSTSGEPGKSLSVKFREGIWKDFATDEGGDLIELYAKCSGLRNKEAAEQLITKYSIREVVEDKAVMPVPKGYHCEAPISDADTVYEYLDAKGGLLFYMLRHNRGTGKKSFTPLSYWQNSGWQKKKVPGKQPLYGLQLLAKHPKSSVIVVEGEKCVDAGMKLSSDCVFTTWPYGSSAYKQAKWDALAGRNVILWPDADDPGIKAMNGLAEVLKQSKVKSIQILDVSEQQSGWDVADAVSDGWSAKQFNDWMDDNKKLVYPLKDEPEKIGIDNIHFRSLGYHGKNFVFYIQATGQVMAYKGTELEQWGNLHTLAPAQFWDESYN
;
A
#
# COMPACT_ATOMS: atom_id res chain seq x y z
N MET A 1 -3.44 -19.63 -22.28
CA MET A 1 -4.54 -18.83 -21.71
C MET A 1 -4.77 -19.26 -20.27
N LYS A 2 -4.76 -18.34 -19.31
CA LYS A 2 -5.09 -18.65 -17.90
C LYS A 2 -6.59 -18.44 -17.71
N ILE A 3 -7.34 -19.51 -17.46
CA ILE A 3 -8.80 -19.45 -17.30
C ILE A 3 -9.13 -19.10 -15.84
N ASP A 4 -9.98 -18.09 -15.65
CA ASP A 4 -10.52 -17.70 -14.34
C ASP A 4 -11.86 -18.43 -14.14
N PHE A 5 -11.81 -19.63 -13.56
CA PHE A 5 -12.97 -20.51 -13.37
C PHE A 5 -14.12 -19.83 -12.58
N PRO A 6 -13.87 -19.14 -11.45
CA PRO A 6 -14.93 -18.40 -10.74
C PRO A 6 -15.67 -17.38 -11.61
N LYS A 7 -14.94 -16.61 -12.44
CA LYS A 7 -15.55 -15.61 -13.32
C LYS A 7 -16.31 -16.22 -14.48
N LEU A 8 -15.78 -17.30 -15.08
CA LEU A 8 -16.50 -18.04 -16.11
C LEU A 8 -17.82 -18.59 -15.54
N ASN A 9 -17.79 -19.18 -14.35
CA ASN A 9 -18.98 -19.69 -13.69
C ASN A 9 -20.01 -18.57 -13.43
N ALA A 10 -19.56 -17.39 -12.96
CA ALA A 10 -20.43 -16.23 -12.78
C ALA A 10 -21.10 -15.75 -14.08
N GLU A 11 -20.38 -15.80 -15.21
CA GLU A 11 -20.93 -15.45 -16.52
C GLU A 11 -21.93 -16.48 -17.03
N LEU A 12 -21.70 -17.78 -16.79
CA LEU A 12 -22.65 -18.84 -17.10
C LEU A 12 -23.95 -18.68 -16.29
N ILE A 13 -23.84 -18.35 -15.00
CA ILE A 13 -25.00 -18.08 -14.13
C ILE A 13 -25.86 -16.94 -14.68
N ARG A 14 -25.26 -15.86 -15.22
CA ARG A 14 -26.02 -14.75 -15.85
C ARG A 14 -26.81 -15.16 -17.08
N ARG A 15 -26.40 -16.25 -17.74
CA ARG A 15 -27.02 -16.79 -18.96
C ARG A 15 -28.02 -17.90 -18.64
N CYS A 16 -28.10 -18.35 -17.39
CA CYS A 16 -29.22 -19.12 -16.90
C CYS A 16 -30.49 -18.25 -16.87
N PRO A 17 -31.69 -18.82 -17.10
CA PRO A 17 -31.96 -20.25 -17.30
C PRO A 17 -31.64 -20.82 -18.69
N GLY A 18 -31.36 -19.97 -19.69
CA GLY A 18 -31.29 -20.36 -21.11
C GLY A 18 -30.30 -21.49 -21.42
N ILE A 19 -29.09 -21.43 -20.87
CA ILE A 19 -28.05 -22.45 -21.13
C ILE A 19 -28.39 -23.83 -20.58
N LEU A 20 -29.17 -23.92 -19.50
CA LEU A 20 -29.56 -25.21 -18.93
C LEU A 20 -30.60 -25.92 -19.80
N GLN A 21 -31.52 -25.15 -20.38
CA GLN A 21 -32.48 -25.68 -21.35
C GLN A 21 -31.79 -26.14 -22.64
N GLU A 22 -30.72 -25.46 -23.04
CA GLU A 22 -29.88 -25.86 -24.17
C GLU A 22 -29.12 -27.17 -23.90
N TRP A 23 -28.49 -27.30 -22.72
CA TRP A 23 -27.74 -28.50 -22.35
C TRP A 23 -28.65 -29.71 -22.11
N TYR A 24 -29.85 -29.46 -21.57
CA TYR A 24 -30.80 -30.50 -21.19
C TYR A 24 -32.20 -30.19 -21.71
N PRO A 25 -32.49 -30.47 -22.99
CA PRO A 25 -33.80 -30.19 -23.58
C PRO A 25 -34.97 -30.88 -22.88
N GLN A 26 -34.72 -32.02 -22.22
CA GLN A 26 -35.71 -32.80 -21.45
C GLN A 26 -35.84 -32.37 -19.99
N GLY A 27 -35.02 -31.42 -19.54
CA GLY A 27 -35.10 -30.86 -18.19
C GLY A 27 -36.24 -29.85 -18.06
N ARG A 28 -36.64 -29.57 -16.82
CA ARG A 28 -37.74 -28.64 -16.51
C ARG A 28 -37.44 -27.77 -15.30
N PHE A 29 -37.95 -26.55 -15.32
CA PHE A 29 -37.88 -25.64 -14.18
C PHE A 29 -38.93 -25.98 -13.13
N LYS A 30 -38.51 -26.00 -11.87
CA LYS A 30 -39.37 -26.19 -10.69
C LYS A 30 -38.95 -25.21 -9.60
N GLY A 31 -39.65 -24.08 -9.50
CA GLY A 31 -39.31 -23.03 -8.53
C GLY A 31 -37.95 -22.40 -8.84
N HIS A 32 -37.02 -22.47 -7.90
CA HIS A 32 -35.64 -21.95 -8.06
C HIS A 32 -34.64 -22.97 -8.63
N ASP A 33 -35.14 -24.17 -8.97
CA ASP A 33 -34.32 -25.30 -9.41
C ASP A 33 -34.66 -25.68 -10.86
N PHE A 34 -33.66 -26.19 -11.57
CA PHE A 34 -33.82 -26.89 -12.85
C PHE A 34 -33.56 -28.38 -12.63
N ILE A 35 -34.47 -29.24 -13.06
CA ILE A 35 -34.47 -30.65 -12.72
C ILE A 35 -34.40 -31.52 -13.99
N VAL A 36 -33.53 -32.52 -13.97
CA VAL A 36 -33.34 -33.54 -15.02
C VAL A 36 -32.98 -34.89 -14.38
N GLY A 37 -33.01 -35.98 -15.15
CA GLY A 37 -32.81 -37.34 -14.62
C GLY A 37 -31.37 -37.70 -14.27
N SER A 38 -30.39 -37.17 -15.00
CA SER A 38 -28.96 -37.45 -14.79
C SER A 38 -28.10 -36.41 -15.51
N THR A 39 -26.78 -36.49 -15.34
CA THR A 39 -25.80 -35.71 -16.14
C THR A 39 -25.84 -36.03 -17.63
N SER A 40 -26.44 -37.17 -18.03
CA SER A 40 -26.66 -37.53 -19.44
C SER A 40 -27.93 -36.89 -20.03
N GLY A 41 -28.75 -36.22 -19.22
CA GLY A 41 -29.92 -35.47 -19.70
C GLY A 41 -31.20 -36.28 -19.90
N GLU A 42 -31.27 -37.49 -19.37
CA GLU A 42 -32.46 -38.34 -19.41
C GLU A 42 -33.63 -37.67 -18.65
N PRO A 43 -34.90 -37.94 -19.02
CA PRO A 43 -36.04 -37.46 -18.25
C PRO A 43 -36.03 -38.03 -16.84
N GLY A 44 -36.19 -37.18 -15.82
CA GLY A 44 -36.22 -37.65 -14.44
C GLY A 44 -36.25 -36.54 -13.40
N LYS A 45 -35.85 -36.86 -12.17
CA LYS A 45 -35.81 -35.91 -11.06
C LYS A 45 -34.55 -35.98 -10.18
N SER A 46 -33.56 -36.77 -10.58
CA SER A 46 -32.41 -37.08 -9.71
C SER A 46 -31.34 -35.99 -9.74
N LEU A 47 -31.20 -35.25 -10.83
CA LEU A 47 -30.28 -34.11 -10.91
C LEU A 47 -31.06 -32.80 -10.73
N SER A 48 -30.62 -31.98 -9.77
CA SER A 48 -31.14 -30.62 -9.54
C SER A 48 -30.03 -29.58 -9.68
N VAL A 49 -30.33 -28.49 -10.38
CA VAL A 49 -29.44 -27.33 -10.56
C VAL A 49 -30.10 -26.09 -9.96
N LYS A 50 -29.48 -25.51 -8.94
CA LYS A 50 -29.84 -24.20 -8.40
C LYS A 50 -29.26 -23.12 -9.30
N PHE A 51 -29.96 -22.78 -10.37
CA PHE A 51 -29.42 -21.99 -11.48
C PHE A 51 -29.08 -20.53 -11.13
N ARG A 52 -29.55 -19.99 -9.99
CA ARG A 52 -29.15 -18.67 -9.46
C ARG A 52 -27.83 -18.71 -8.68
N GLU A 53 -27.53 -19.84 -8.06
CA GLU A 53 -26.29 -20.07 -7.31
C GLU A 53 -25.21 -20.72 -8.21
N GLY A 54 -25.61 -21.35 -9.32
CA GLY A 54 -24.73 -22.06 -10.23
C GLY A 54 -24.21 -23.38 -9.66
N ILE A 55 -24.95 -23.98 -8.72
CA ILE A 55 -24.59 -25.21 -8.04
C ILE A 55 -25.54 -26.32 -8.48
N TRP A 56 -25.01 -27.50 -8.76
CA TRP A 56 -25.80 -28.68 -9.08
C TRP A 56 -25.50 -29.85 -8.14
N LYS A 57 -26.48 -30.75 -8.03
CA LYS A 57 -26.39 -31.98 -7.27
C LYS A 57 -27.17 -33.08 -7.98
N ASP A 58 -26.56 -34.26 -8.11
CA ASP A 58 -27.26 -35.51 -8.46
C ASP A 58 -27.49 -36.33 -7.19
N PHE A 59 -28.76 -36.54 -6.86
CA PHE A 59 -29.19 -37.28 -5.67
C PHE A 59 -29.09 -38.79 -5.85
N ALA A 60 -28.90 -39.31 -7.07
CA ALA A 60 -28.71 -40.74 -7.30
C ALA A 60 -27.25 -41.17 -7.08
N THR A 61 -26.30 -40.31 -7.44
CA THR A 61 -24.84 -40.61 -7.39
C THR A 61 -24.11 -39.86 -6.28
N ASP A 62 -24.77 -38.93 -5.60
CA ASP A 62 -24.20 -38.02 -4.61
C ASP A 62 -23.10 -37.08 -5.16
N GLU A 63 -23.01 -36.93 -6.49
CA GLU A 63 -22.11 -35.98 -7.13
C GLU A 63 -22.69 -34.56 -7.18
N GLY A 64 -21.84 -33.54 -7.26
CA GLY A 64 -22.26 -32.14 -7.40
C GLY A 64 -21.06 -31.22 -7.64
N GLY A 65 -21.33 -29.97 -7.99
CA GLY A 65 -20.29 -29.02 -8.36
C GLY A 65 -20.85 -27.72 -8.95
N ASP A 66 -20.02 -27.02 -9.72
CA ASP A 66 -20.40 -25.80 -10.44
C ASP A 66 -20.90 -26.08 -11.88
N LEU A 67 -21.30 -25.04 -12.63
CA LEU A 67 -21.82 -25.22 -13.99
C LEU A 67 -20.74 -25.68 -14.99
N ILE A 68 -19.47 -25.43 -14.72
CA ILE A 68 -18.35 -25.88 -15.55
C ILE A 68 -18.16 -27.38 -15.35
N GLU A 69 -18.18 -27.84 -14.10
CA GLU A 69 -18.13 -29.27 -13.74
C GLU A 69 -19.35 -30.03 -14.27
N LEU A 70 -20.54 -29.42 -14.23
CA LEU A 70 -21.75 -30.01 -14.82
C LEU A 70 -21.58 -30.22 -16.34
N TYR A 71 -21.09 -29.20 -17.03
CA TYR A 71 -20.87 -29.26 -18.48
C TYR A 71 -19.77 -30.25 -18.84
N ALA A 72 -18.70 -30.31 -18.04
CA ALA A 72 -17.62 -31.28 -18.17
C ALA A 72 -18.16 -32.72 -18.06
N LYS A 73 -19.02 -32.97 -17.07
CA LYS A 73 -19.66 -34.29 -16.86
C LYS A 73 -20.57 -34.68 -18.00
N CYS A 74 -21.46 -33.80 -18.47
CA CYS A 74 -22.39 -34.15 -19.56
C CYS A 74 -21.70 -34.29 -20.92
N SER A 75 -20.56 -33.61 -21.11
CA SER A 75 -19.81 -33.63 -22.37
C SER A 75 -18.64 -34.65 -22.36
N GLY A 76 -18.40 -35.34 -21.24
CA GLY A 76 -17.28 -36.27 -21.11
C GLY A 76 -15.89 -35.61 -21.18
N LEU A 77 -15.78 -34.36 -20.76
CA LEU A 77 -14.56 -33.54 -20.85
C LEU A 77 -13.91 -33.34 -19.48
N ARG A 78 -12.63 -32.95 -19.46
CA ARG A 78 -12.02 -32.39 -18.25
C ARG A 78 -12.44 -30.93 -18.07
N ASN A 79 -12.44 -30.43 -16.83
CA ASN A 79 -12.88 -29.07 -16.50
C ASN A 79 -12.21 -27.97 -17.35
N LYS A 80 -10.93 -28.11 -17.68
CA LYS A 80 -10.21 -27.16 -18.53
C LYS A 80 -10.75 -27.15 -19.97
N GLU A 81 -10.97 -28.32 -20.55
CA GLU A 81 -11.48 -28.47 -21.93
C GLU A 81 -12.92 -27.98 -22.02
N ALA A 82 -13.73 -28.32 -21.03
CA ALA A 82 -15.08 -27.81 -20.84
C ALA A 82 -15.09 -26.28 -20.81
N ALA A 83 -14.21 -25.66 -20.02
CA ALA A 83 -14.10 -24.21 -19.93
C ALA A 83 -13.70 -23.55 -21.27
N GLU A 84 -12.71 -24.10 -21.98
CA GLU A 84 -12.29 -23.60 -23.31
C GLU A 84 -13.42 -23.70 -24.34
N GLN A 85 -14.17 -24.80 -24.31
CA GLN A 85 -15.32 -24.98 -25.20
C GLN A 85 -16.44 -24.01 -24.87
N LEU A 86 -16.78 -23.83 -23.59
CA LEU A 86 -17.82 -22.90 -23.14
C LEU A 86 -17.50 -21.45 -23.52
N ILE A 87 -16.23 -21.05 -23.36
CA ILE A 87 -15.73 -19.72 -23.76
C ILE A 87 -15.98 -19.49 -25.25
N THR A 88 -15.59 -20.46 -26.07
CA THR A 88 -15.74 -20.39 -27.53
C THR A 88 -17.20 -20.43 -27.94
N LYS A 89 -17.95 -21.42 -27.43
CA LYS A 89 -19.34 -21.72 -27.78
C LYS A 89 -20.25 -20.53 -27.52
N TYR A 90 -20.09 -19.87 -26.39
CA TYR A 90 -20.93 -18.73 -26.00
C TYR A 90 -20.35 -17.38 -26.40
N SER A 91 -19.27 -17.39 -27.20
CA SER A 91 -18.51 -16.19 -27.55
C SER A 91 -18.29 -15.32 -26.32
N ILE A 92 -17.97 -15.97 -25.20
CA ILE A 92 -17.51 -15.28 -24.00
C ILE A 92 -16.13 -14.80 -24.40
N ARG A 93 -16.10 -13.61 -25.01
CA ARG A 93 -14.85 -12.90 -25.28
C ARG A 93 -14.04 -13.01 -24.01
N GLU A 94 -12.75 -13.35 -24.12
CA GLU A 94 -11.80 -13.37 -23.01
C GLU A 94 -12.28 -12.34 -22.00
N VAL A 95 -12.48 -12.72 -20.73
CA VAL A 95 -12.76 -11.74 -19.69
C VAL A 95 -11.55 -10.82 -19.70
N VAL A 96 -11.60 -9.79 -20.56
CA VAL A 96 -10.49 -8.91 -20.86
C VAL A 96 -10.18 -8.35 -19.51
N GLU A 97 -8.97 -8.62 -19.02
CA GLU A 97 -8.54 -8.10 -17.74
C GLU A 97 -8.90 -6.63 -17.74
N ASP A 98 -9.88 -6.26 -16.91
CA ASP A 98 -10.40 -4.91 -16.95
C ASP A 98 -9.25 -3.99 -16.56
N LYS A 99 -9.00 -2.97 -17.38
CA LYS A 99 -7.84 -2.10 -17.19
C LYS A 99 -8.31 -0.81 -16.55
N ALA A 100 -7.63 -0.43 -15.46
CA ALA A 100 -7.80 0.90 -14.91
C ALA A 100 -7.36 1.93 -15.97
N VAL A 101 -8.24 2.88 -16.27
CA VAL A 101 -7.99 3.94 -17.25
C VAL A 101 -7.53 5.18 -16.51
N MET A 102 -6.29 5.58 -16.75
CA MET A 102 -5.63 6.69 -16.07
C MET A 102 -4.81 7.52 -17.09
N PRO A 103 -5.04 8.84 -17.22
CA PRO A 103 -6.12 9.58 -16.58
C PRO A 103 -7.51 9.17 -17.09
N VAL A 104 -8.54 9.41 -16.28
CA VAL A 104 -9.95 9.24 -16.63
C VAL A 104 -10.28 10.15 -17.83
N PRO A 105 -10.96 9.64 -18.87
CA PRO A 105 -11.30 10.45 -20.03
C PRO A 105 -12.19 11.65 -19.66
N LYS A 106 -11.98 12.79 -20.34
CA LYS A 106 -12.82 13.98 -20.15
C LYS A 106 -14.30 13.66 -20.41
N GLY A 107 -15.18 14.17 -19.56
CA GLY A 107 -16.63 13.93 -19.65
C GLY A 107 -17.12 12.67 -18.91
N TYR A 108 -16.22 11.83 -18.40
CA TYR A 108 -16.57 10.64 -17.60
C TYR A 108 -16.48 10.94 -16.10
N HIS A 109 -17.10 12.03 -15.65
CA HIS A 109 -17.15 12.38 -14.23
C HIS A 109 -18.11 11.46 -13.47
N CYS A 110 -17.76 11.16 -12.21
CA CYS A 110 -18.55 10.28 -11.37
C CYS A 110 -19.52 11.09 -10.51
N GLU A 111 -20.79 11.16 -10.86
CA GLU A 111 -21.77 11.91 -10.03
C GLU A 111 -22.24 11.13 -8.80
N ALA A 112 -22.41 9.81 -8.90
CA ALA A 112 -23.18 9.02 -7.93
C ALA A 112 -22.43 8.41 -6.72
N PRO A 113 -21.14 8.03 -6.76
CA PRO A 113 -20.43 7.47 -5.59
C PRO A 113 -19.70 8.52 -4.73
N ILE A 114 -19.74 9.80 -5.12
CA ILE A 114 -19.16 10.92 -4.36
C ILE A 114 -20.11 11.38 -3.24
N SER A 115 -21.44 11.25 -3.42
CA SER A 115 -22.45 11.85 -2.54
C SER A 115 -22.46 11.32 -1.10
N ASP A 116 -22.02 10.08 -0.88
CA ASP A 116 -22.05 9.44 0.44
C ASP A 116 -20.75 9.60 1.24
N ALA A 117 -19.75 10.29 0.67
CA ALA A 117 -18.46 10.53 1.32
C ALA A 117 -18.48 11.87 2.08
N ASP A 118 -17.91 11.89 3.28
CA ASP A 118 -17.70 13.13 4.03
C ASP A 118 -16.69 14.05 3.36
N THR A 119 -15.71 13.48 2.66
CA THR A 119 -14.68 14.22 1.94
C THR A 119 -14.18 13.40 0.75
N VAL A 120 -13.94 14.05 -0.37
CA VAL A 120 -13.42 13.43 -1.59
C VAL A 120 -12.12 14.11 -1.99
N TYR A 121 -11.06 13.31 -2.12
CA TYR A 121 -9.76 13.79 -2.56
C TYR A 121 -9.48 13.32 -3.99
N GLU A 122 -9.15 14.26 -4.87
CA GLU A 122 -8.84 13.98 -6.26
C GLU A 122 -7.34 13.70 -6.45
N TYR A 123 -6.99 12.47 -6.81
CA TYR A 123 -5.62 12.16 -7.21
C TYR A 123 -5.47 12.48 -8.69
N LEU A 124 -4.70 13.51 -9.01
CA LEU A 124 -4.46 13.98 -10.39
C LEU A 124 -3.07 13.60 -10.87
N ASP A 125 -2.89 13.52 -12.19
CA ASP A 125 -1.57 13.42 -12.81
C ASP A 125 -0.85 14.79 -12.88
N ALA A 126 0.39 14.80 -13.36
CA ALA A 126 1.19 16.02 -13.49
C ALA A 126 0.56 17.09 -14.40
N LYS A 127 -0.36 16.72 -15.31
CA LYS A 127 -1.08 17.60 -16.22
C LYS A 127 -2.47 17.99 -15.70
N GLY A 128 -2.86 17.52 -14.52
CA GLY A 128 -4.18 17.75 -13.92
C GLY A 128 -5.26 16.79 -14.41
N GLY A 129 -4.92 15.70 -15.09
CA GLY A 129 -5.85 14.64 -15.44
C GLY A 129 -6.20 13.79 -14.23
N LEU A 130 -7.48 13.54 -13.98
CA LEU A 130 -7.94 12.71 -12.86
C LEU A 130 -7.45 11.27 -12.98
N LEU A 131 -6.82 10.72 -11.95
CA LEU A 131 -6.38 9.32 -11.89
C LEU A 131 -7.40 8.45 -11.17
N PHE A 132 -7.81 8.86 -9.96
CA PHE A 132 -8.86 8.24 -9.15
C PHE A 132 -9.28 9.20 -8.02
N TYR A 133 -10.36 8.86 -7.33
CA TYR A 133 -10.80 9.55 -6.11
C TYR A 133 -10.47 8.72 -4.86
N MET A 134 -10.08 9.38 -3.79
CA MET A 134 -10.09 8.79 -2.46
C MET A 134 -11.30 9.30 -1.68
N LEU A 135 -12.24 8.41 -1.37
CA LEU A 135 -13.44 8.71 -0.61
C LEU A 135 -13.18 8.49 0.88
N ARG A 136 -13.32 9.53 1.69
CA ARG A 136 -13.23 9.44 3.15
C ARG A 136 -14.63 9.42 3.74
N HIS A 137 -14.88 8.44 4.61
CA HIS A 137 -16.10 8.36 5.42
C HIS A 137 -15.76 8.39 6.91
N ASN A 138 -16.43 9.23 7.68
CA ASN A 138 -16.38 9.29 9.13
C ASN A 138 -17.44 8.33 9.69
N ARG A 139 -16.98 7.17 10.16
CA ARG A 139 -17.83 6.21 10.86
C ARG A 139 -17.81 6.62 12.33
N GLY A 140 -18.90 7.21 12.82
CA GLY A 140 -19.00 7.74 14.20
C GLY A 140 -18.31 6.85 15.25
N THR A 141 -17.84 7.45 16.36
CA THR A 141 -16.79 6.94 17.30
C THR A 141 -15.35 7.20 16.87
N GLY A 142 -15.11 8.21 16.02
CA GLY A 142 -13.76 8.61 15.59
C GLY A 142 -13.12 7.66 14.57
N LYS A 143 -13.84 6.63 14.10
CA LYS A 143 -13.35 5.72 13.06
C LYS A 143 -13.47 6.37 11.69
N LYS A 144 -12.46 6.20 10.86
CA LYS A 144 -12.46 6.67 9.47
C LYS A 144 -12.21 5.51 8.52
N SER A 145 -12.86 5.52 7.36
CA SER A 145 -12.59 4.57 6.28
C SER A 145 -12.28 5.31 4.98
N PHE A 146 -11.31 4.79 4.25
CA PHE A 146 -10.83 5.33 2.98
C PHE A 146 -11.13 4.32 1.88
N THR A 147 -11.88 4.74 0.86
CA THR A 147 -12.28 3.88 -0.25
C THR A 147 -11.79 4.48 -1.56
N PRO A 148 -10.87 3.82 -2.30
CA PRO A 148 -10.49 4.27 -3.62
C PRO A 148 -11.64 4.06 -4.60
N LEU A 149 -11.90 5.04 -5.45
CA LEU A 149 -12.86 4.97 -6.55
C LEU A 149 -12.11 5.29 -7.84
N SER A 150 -11.93 4.28 -8.70
CA SER A 150 -11.17 4.38 -9.96
C SER A 150 -12.02 3.98 -11.16
N TYR A 151 -11.67 4.48 -12.35
CA TYR A 151 -12.39 4.20 -13.58
C TYR A 151 -11.72 3.06 -14.36
N TRP A 152 -12.52 2.11 -14.84
CA TRP A 152 -12.09 0.90 -15.53
C TRP A 152 -12.77 0.81 -16.89
N GLN A 153 -12.02 0.33 -17.89
CA GLN A 153 -12.42 0.35 -19.29
C GLN A 153 -13.79 -0.32 -19.55
N ASN A 154 -14.04 -1.46 -18.90
CA ASN A 154 -15.25 -2.25 -19.11
C ASN A 154 -16.27 -2.07 -17.99
N SER A 155 -15.81 -1.94 -16.74
CA SER A 155 -16.71 -1.85 -15.57
C SER A 155 -17.05 -0.42 -15.15
N GLY A 156 -16.49 0.59 -15.81
CA GLY A 156 -16.65 1.98 -15.40
C GLY A 156 -16.10 2.25 -13.99
N TRP A 157 -16.80 3.05 -13.20
CA TRP A 157 -16.37 3.42 -11.86
C TRP A 157 -16.49 2.28 -10.85
N GLN A 158 -15.40 1.96 -10.16
CA GLN A 158 -15.31 0.85 -9.22
C GLN A 158 -14.64 1.28 -7.91
N LYS A 159 -15.14 0.78 -6.78
CA LYS A 159 -14.53 0.94 -5.44
C LYS A 159 -13.27 0.05 -5.31
N LYS A 160 -12.27 0.33 -6.13
CA LYS A 160 -11.10 -0.51 -6.34
C LYS A 160 -9.84 0.35 -6.43
N LYS A 161 -8.75 -0.16 -5.85
CA LYS A 161 -7.41 0.43 -5.95
C LYS A 161 -6.85 0.27 -7.36
N VAL A 162 -6.18 1.31 -7.87
CA VAL A 162 -5.48 1.24 -9.16
C VAL A 162 -4.28 0.29 -9.06
N PRO A 163 -3.96 -0.51 -10.11
CA PRO A 163 -2.83 -1.44 -10.05
C PRO A 163 -1.47 -0.74 -9.85
N GLY A 164 -0.52 -1.45 -9.22
CA GLY A 164 0.87 -0.99 -9.08
C GLY A 164 1.11 0.01 -7.94
N LYS A 165 2.21 0.77 -8.05
CA LYS A 165 2.56 1.84 -7.09
C LYS A 165 1.63 3.02 -7.26
N GLN A 166 1.29 3.65 -6.15
CA GLN A 166 0.21 4.62 -6.07
C GLN A 166 0.75 6.05 -6.27
N PRO A 167 0.07 6.91 -7.02
CA PRO A 167 0.48 8.30 -7.18
C PRO A 167 0.36 9.06 -5.85
N LEU A 168 1.10 10.17 -5.75
CA LEU A 168 1.01 11.10 -4.62
C LEU A 168 -0.19 12.04 -4.80
N TYR A 169 -0.76 12.50 -3.69
CA TYR A 169 -1.78 13.55 -3.69
C TYR A 169 -1.13 14.91 -3.96
N GLY A 170 -1.73 15.74 -4.83
CA GLY A 170 -1.11 17.01 -5.23
C GLY A 170 0.01 16.89 -6.27
N LEU A 171 0.10 15.80 -7.03
CA LEU A 171 1.13 15.60 -8.06
C LEU A 171 1.17 16.71 -9.13
N GLN A 172 0.02 17.26 -9.50
CA GLN A 172 -0.11 18.43 -10.36
C GLN A 172 0.54 19.69 -9.77
N LEU A 173 0.53 19.84 -8.44
CA LEU A 173 1.17 20.96 -7.75
C LEU A 173 2.69 20.78 -7.74
N LEU A 174 3.16 19.56 -7.46
CA LEU A 174 4.58 19.21 -7.59
C LEU A 174 5.10 19.54 -9.00
N ALA A 175 4.33 19.19 -10.04
CA ALA A 175 4.69 19.49 -11.43
C ALA A 175 4.73 21.00 -11.74
N LYS A 176 3.78 21.79 -11.22
CA LYS A 176 3.73 23.25 -11.40
C LYS A 176 4.86 23.99 -10.69
N HIS A 177 5.36 23.44 -9.58
CA HIS A 177 6.39 24.05 -8.75
C HIS A 177 7.64 23.16 -8.66
N PRO A 178 8.40 22.98 -9.76
CA PRO A 178 9.50 22.00 -9.83
C PRO A 178 10.70 22.34 -8.93
N LYS A 179 10.83 23.60 -8.50
CA LYS A 179 11.94 24.10 -7.67
C LYS A 179 11.60 24.26 -6.20
N SER A 180 10.33 24.19 -5.83
CA SER A 180 9.90 24.35 -4.44
C SER A 180 10.30 23.14 -3.61
N SER A 181 10.66 23.39 -2.34
CA SER A 181 10.77 22.35 -1.33
C SER A 181 9.42 21.64 -1.17
N VAL A 182 9.47 20.34 -0.85
CA VAL A 182 8.28 19.52 -0.71
C VAL A 182 8.12 19.10 0.74
N ILE A 183 6.96 19.39 1.31
CA ILE A 183 6.58 18.91 2.64
C ILE A 183 5.69 17.67 2.47
N VAL A 184 6.08 16.55 3.07
CA VAL A 184 5.28 15.33 3.08
C VAL A 184 4.63 15.16 4.45
N VAL A 185 3.32 15.02 4.45
CA VAL A 185 2.45 14.81 5.62
C VAL A 185 1.71 13.48 5.50
N GLU A 186 1.08 12.98 6.57
CA GLU A 186 0.47 11.64 6.59
C GLU A 186 -0.88 11.49 5.88
N GLY A 187 -1.63 12.59 5.70
CA GLY A 187 -2.99 12.52 5.18
C GLY A 187 -3.38 13.67 4.26
N GLU A 188 -4.37 13.43 3.41
CA GLU A 188 -4.82 14.39 2.40
C GLU A 188 -5.40 15.68 3.03
N LYS A 189 -6.10 15.55 4.17
CA LYS A 189 -6.57 16.69 4.96
C LYS A 189 -5.43 17.63 5.35
N CYS A 190 -4.29 17.07 5.76
CA CYS A 190 -3.11 17.83 6.19
C CYS A 190 -2.44 18.52 5.01
N VAL A 191 -2.48 17.91 3.82
CA VAL A 191 -2.05 18.57 2.57
C VAL A 191 -2.91 19.79 2.29
N ASP A 192 -4.24 19.64 2.29
CA ASP A 192 -5.16 20.75 2.01
C ASP A 192 -5.04 21.88 3.05
N ALA A 193 -4.72 21.54 4.31
CA ALA A 193 -4.42 22.52 5.36
C ALA A 193 -3.07 23.21 5.11
N GLY A 194 -2.00 22.45 4.86
CA GLY A 194 -0.66 22.98 4.64
C GLY A 194 -0.55 23.91 3.43
N MET A 195 -1.31 23.62 2.36
CA MET A 195 -1.40 24.50 1.19
C MET A 195 -1.99 25.88 1.51
N LYS A 196 -2.69 26.06 2.64
CA LYS A 196 -3.16 27.36 3.16
C LYS A 196 -2.12 28.05 4.05
N LEU A 197 -1.17 27.28 4.59
CA LEU A 197 -0.18 27.74 5.56
C LEU A 197 1.06 28.35 4.88
N SER A 198 1.49 27.78 3.74
CA SER A 198 2.68 28.26 3.02
C SER A 198 2.49 28.21 1.50
N SER A 199 2.87 29.29 0.82
CA SER A 199 2.95 29.36 -0.65
C SER A 199 4.32 28.98 -1.21
N ASP A 200 5.34 28.90 -0.36
CA ASP A 200 6.73 28.68 -0.77
C ASP A 200 7.07 27.19 -0.90
N CYS A 201 6.35 26.36 -0.13
CA CYS A 201 6.48 24.92 -0.12
C CYS A 201 5.27 24.25 -0.78
N VAL A 202 5.49 23.07 -1.35
CA VAL A 202 4.39 22.22 -1.87
C VAL A 202 4.14 21.08 -0.90
N PHE A 203 2.90 20.94 -0.44
CA PHE A 203 2.51 19.82 0.41
C PHE A 203 2.07 18.63 -0.45
N THR A 204 2.38 17.42 0.01
CA THR A 204 1.97 16.17 -0.63
C THR A 204 1.83 15.04 0.39
N THR A 205 1.17 13.95 -0.01
CA THR A 205 1.00 12.76 0.82
C THR A 205 0.81 11.51 -0.06
N TRP A 206 0.72 10.35 0.58
CA TRP A 206 0.41 9.07 -0.04
C TRP A 206 -1.00 8.59 0.34
N PRO A 207 -1.65 7.78 -0.51
CA PRO A 207 -2.97 7.23 -0.20
C PRO A 207 -2.90 6.04 0.76
N TYR A 208 -4.06 5.68 1.32
CA TYR A 208 -4.31 4.45 2.11
C TYR A 208 -3.76 4.44 3.55
N GLY A 209 -3.52 5.62 4.12
CA GLY A 209 -3.17 5.79 5.53
C GLY A 209 -1.69 5.57 5.85
N SER A 210 -1.31 5.87 7.10
CA SER A 210 0.08 6.10 7.52
C SER A 210 1.03 4.93 7.27
N SER A 211 0.57 3.68 7.31
CA SER A 211 1.43 2.50 7.07
C SER A 211 1.67 2.19 5.59
N ALA A 212 0.99 2.86 4.66
CA ALA A 212 1.00 2.56 3.24
C ALA A 212 2.08 3.29 2.42
N TYR A 213 2.99 4.05 3.05
CA TYR A 213 4.02 4.85 2.36
C TYR A 213 4.90 4.02 1.40
N LYS A 214 5.13 2.73 1.70
CA LYS A 214 5.88 1.81 0.83
C LYS A 214 5.15 1.49 -0.48
N GLN A 215 3.86 1.77 -0.58
CA GLN A 215 3.03 1.50 -1.76
C GLN A 215 2.98 2.70 -2.72
N ALA A 216 3.50 3.85 -2.31
CA ALA A 216 3.52 5.07 -3.12
C ALA A 216 4.68 5.12 -4.11
N LYS A 217 4.48 5.93 -5.16
CA LYS A 217 5.45 6.26 -6.20
C LYS A 217 6.07 7.61 -5.89
N TRP A 218 7.35 7.60 -5.52
CA TRP A 218 8.07 8.79 -5.01
C TRP A 218 8.90 9.54 -6.07
N ASP A 219 8.87 9.08 -7.33
CA ASP A 219 9.72 9.61 -8.41
C ASP A 219 9.56 11.12 -8.64
N ALA A 220 8.40 11.70 -8.30
CA ALA A 220 8.14 13.12 -8.42
C ALA A 220 9.02 13.99 -7.49
N LEU A 221 9.62 13.38 -6.47
CA LEU A 221 10.49 14.04 -5.49
C LEU A 221 11.97 14.02 -5.87
N ALA A 222 12.35 13.31 -6.95
CA ALA A 222 13.74 13.23 -7.38
C ALA A 222 14.35 14.63 -7.58
N GLY A 223 15.55 14.84 -7.03
CA GLY A 223 16.26 16.11 -7.07
C GLY A 223 15.72 17.23 -6.17
N ARG A 224 14.70 16.97 -5.33
CA ARG A 224 14.08 17.99 -4.47
C ARG A 224 14.58 17.93 -3.03
N ASN A 225 14.49 19.05 -2.32
CA ASN A 225 14.57 19.07 -0.87
C ASN A 225 13.22 18.60 -0.31
N VAL A 226 13.24 17.56 0.50
CA VAL A 226 12.03 16.97 1.09
C VAL A 226 12.07 17.19 2.61
N ILE A 227 10.96 17.68 3.15
CA ILE A 227 10.73 17.89 4.57
C ILE A 227 9.61 16.94 4.97
N LEU A 228 9.85 16.06 5.95
CA LEU A 228 8.86 15.14 6.48
C LEU A 228 8.27 15.73 7.76
N TRP A 229 6.95 15.85 7.81
CA TRP A 229 6.23 16.38 8.96
C TRP A 229 5.38 15.26 9.58
N PRO A 230 5.85 14.61 10.65
CA PRO A 230 5.10 13.56 11.33
C PRO A 230 3.93 14.12 12.13
N ASP A 231 2.85 13.35 12.26
CA ASP A 231 1.90 13.58 13.35
C ASP A 231 2.68 13.42 14.68
N ALA A 232 2.36 14.22 15.70
CA ALA A 232 3.08 14.22 16.98
C ALA A 232 2.72 13.01 17.88
N ASP A 233 2.86 11.81 17.34
CA ASP A 233 2.66 10.54 18.03
C ASP A 233 3.63 9.45 17.55
N ASP A 234 3.73 8.35 18.30
CA ASP A 234 4.65 7.25 17.96
C ASP A 234 4.39 6.64 16.57
N PRO A 235 3.12 6.38 16.16
CA PRO A 235 2.83 5.92 14.80
C PRO A 235 3.33 6.85 13.70
N GLY A 236 3.14 8.16 13.86
CA GLY A 236 3.47 9.15 12.86
C GLY A 236 4.97 9.39 12.72
N ILE A 237 5.67 9.50 13.86
CA ILE A 237 7.12 9.53 13.92
C ILE A 237 7.72 8.27 13.25
N LYS A 238 7.15 7.10 13.53
CA LYS A 238 7.58 5.84 12.90
C LYS A 238 7.31 5.81 11.40
N ALA A 239 6.19 6.37 10.94
CA ALA A 239 5.86 6.46 9.52
C ALA A 239 6.87 7.34 8.78
N MET A 240 7.19 8.53 9.30
CA MET A 240 8.15 9.44 8.66
C MET A 240 9.58 8.93 8.68
N ASN A 241 10.02 8.28 9.76
CA ASN A 241 11.32 7.60 9.79
C ASN A 241 11.40 6.48 8.74
N GLY A 242 10.34 5.66 8.63
CA GLY A 242 10.27 4.61 7.61
C GLY A 242 10.22 5.15 6.19
N LEU A 243 9.54 6.29 5.98
CA LEU A 243 9.49 6.98 4.70
C LEU A 243 10.86 7.58 4.33
N ALA A 244 11.60 8.14 5.28
CA ALA A 244 12.94 8.65 5.04
C ALA A 244 13.85 7.57 4.43
N GLU A 245 13.80 6.34 4.93
CA GLU A 245 14.56 5.21 4.35
C GLU A 245 14.14 4.87 2.91
N VAL A 246 12.85 4.97 2.58
CA VAL A 246 12.35 4.78 1.21
C VAL A 246 12.83 5.91 0.29
N LEU A 247 12.83 7.15 0.78
CA LEU A 247 13.20 8.33 -0.01
C LEU A 247 14.71 8.45 -0.25
N LYS A 248 15.55 7.91 0.65
CA LYS A 248 17.00 7.78 0.42
C LYS A 248 17.31 7.02 -0.87
N GLN A 249 16.42 6.10 -1.28
CA GLN A 249 16.54 5.34 -2.52
C GLN A 249 15.96 6.08 -3.75
N SER A 250 15.25 7.20 -3.55
CA SER A 250 14.46 7.90 -4.58
C SER A 250 15.17 9.10 -5.22
N LYS A 251 16.50 9.19 -5.12
CA LYS A 251 17.34 10.28 -5.69
C LYS A 251 16.88 11.70 -5.30
N VAL A 252 16.30 11.86 -4.11
CA VAL A 252 15.98 13.19 -3.56
C VAL A 252 17.27 13.97 -3.27
N LYS A 253 17.23 15.31 -3.25
CA LYS A 253 18.41 16.14 -2.95
C LYS A 253 18.73 16.14 -1.45
N SER A 254 17.70 16.28 -0.63
CA SER A 254 17.82 16.19 0.83
C SER A 254 16.54 15.68 1.46
N ILE A 255 16.66 15.14 2.66
CA ILE A 255 15.54 14.76 3.53
C ILE A 255 15.79 15.44 4.87
N GLN A 256 14.80 16.17 5.35
CA GLN A 256 14.73 16.73 6.69
C GLN A 256 13.48 16.19 7.39
N ILE A 257 13.51 16.03 8.70
CA ILE A 257 12.35 15.64 9.50
C ILE A 257 12.12 16.72 10.54
N LEU A 258 10.87 17.16 10.69
CA LEU A 258 10.49 18.12 11.72
C LEU A 258 10.41 17.44 13.08
N ASP A 259 11.04 18.07 14.07
CA ASP A 259 10.91 17.69 15.47
C ASP A 259 9.60 18.23 16.03
N VAL A 260 8.71 17.31 16.40
CA VAL A 260 7.40 17.61 16.99
C VAL A 260 7.33 17.21 18.47
N SER A 261 8.46 16.89 19.09
CA SER A 261 8.52 16.40 20.48
C SER A 261 8.05 17.40 21.53
N GLU A 262 8.11 18.70 21.23
CA GLU A 262 7.58 19.77 22.08
C GLU A 262 6.08 20.03 21.88
N GLN A 263 5.44 19.35 20.92
CA GLN A 263 4.02 19.52 20.61
C GLN A 263 3.14 18.53 21.37
N GLN A 264 1.86 18.88 21.51
CA GLN A 264 0.87 17.99 22.13
C GLN A 264 0.72 16.70 21.31
N SER A 265 0.42 15.58 21.99
CA SER A 265 0.27 14.30 21.33
C SER A 265 -0.82 14.34 20.25
N GLY A 266 -0.48 13.90 19.04
CA GLY A 266 -1.37 13.90 17.88
C GLY A 266 -1.43 15.22 17.10
N TRP A 267 -0.64 16.23 17.48
CA TRP A 267 -0.58 17.50 16.75
C TRP A 267 -0.08 17.31 15.31
N ASP A 268 -0.79 17.89 14.35
CA ASP A 268 -0.47 17.83 12.92
C ASP A 268 -0.53 19.23 12.24
N VAL A 269 -0.35 19.26 10.91
CA VAL A 269 -0.44 20.49 10.10
C VAL A 269 -1.82 21.15 10.19
N ALA A 270 -2.89 20.37 10.29
CA ALA A 270 -4.24 20.92 10.40
C ALA A 270 -4.46 21.57 11.77
N ASP A 271 -3.83 21.07 12.82
CA ASP A 271 -3.82 21.72 14.14
C ASP A 271 -3.06 23.04 14.10
N ALA A 272 -1.86 23.10 13.50
CA ALA A 272 -1.11 24.35 13.32
C ALA A 272 -1.95 25.44 12.62
N VAL A 273 -2.69 25.07 11.57
CA VAL A 273 -3.60 25.98 10.86
C VAL A 273 -4.78 26.38 11.75
N SER A 274 -5.33 25.45 12.53
CA SER A 274 -6.45 25.71 13.45
C SER A 274 -6.05 26.63 14.61
N ASP A 275 -4.80 26.54 15.07
CA ASP A 275 -4.18 27.42 16.05
C ASP A 275 -3.89 28.83 15.49
N GLY A 276 -4.18 29.06 14.20
CA GLY A 276 -4.07 30.36 13.56
C GLY A 276 -2.64 30.74 13.16
N TRP A 277 -1.76 29.76 12.94
CA TRP A 277 -0.38 30.04 12.55
C TRP A 277 -0.33 30.82 11.23
N SER A 278 0.46 31.90 11.24
CA SER A 278 0.84 32.61 10.02
C SER A 278 1.94 31.87 9.26
N ALA A 279 2.08 32.15 7.96
CA ALA A 279 3.17 31.63 7.14
C ALA A 279 4.56 31.93 7.74
N LYS A 280 4.73 33.12 8.33
CA LYS A 280 5.97 33.50 9.00
C LYS A 280 6.25 32.65 10.23
N GLN A 281 5.27 32.49 11.13
CA GLN A 281 5.43 31.64 12.31
C GLN A 281 5.74 30.20 11.94
N PHE A 282 5.06 29.67 10.93
CA PHE A 282 5.34 28.34 10.40
C PHE A 282 6.78 28.23 9.88
N ASN A 283 7.24 29.18 9.06
CA ASN A 283 8.59 29.15 8.51
C ASN A 283 9.66 29.27 9.60
N ASP A 284 9.48 30.17 10.57
CA ASP A 284 10.39 30.34 11.70
C ASP A 284 10.48 29.02 12.50
N TRP A 285 9.33 28.44 12.86
CA TRP A 285 9.27 27.16 13.57
C TRP A 285 9.89 26.01 12.78
N MET A 286 9.58 25.92 11.48
CA MET A 286 10.13 24.89 10.59
C MET A 286 11.66 24.97 10.52
N ASP A 287 12.22 26.18 10.46
CA ASP A 287 13.65 26.41 10.40
C ASP A 287 14.36 25.98 11.70
N ASP A 288 13.74 26.25 12.84
CA ASP A 288 14.25 25.87 14.17
C ASP A 288 14.12 24.35 14.44
N ASN A 289 13.12 23.69 13.87
CA ASN A 289 12.77 22.31 14.21
C ASN A 289 13.12 21.26 13.15
N LYS A 290 13.61 21.65 11.96
CA LYS A 290 14.01 20.68 10.92
C LYS A 290 15.37 20.06 11.19
N LYS A 291 15.43 18.73 11.26
CA LYS A 291 16.66 17.95 11.40
C LYS A 291 17.04 17.31 10.07
N LEU A 292 18.26 17.54 9.59
CA LEU A 292 18.78 16.92 8.36
C LEU A 292 18.97 15.41 8.57
N VAL A 293 18.40 14.60 7.68
CA VAL A 293 18.48 13.13 7.65
C VAL A 293 19.19 12.61 6.40
N TYR A 294 19.09 13.33 5.28
CA TYR A 294 19.78 13.01 4.03
C TYR A 294 20.21 14.28 3.25
N PRO A 295 21.38 14.33 2.58
CA PRO A 295 22.45 13.36 2.75
C PRO A 295 22.83 13.32 4.23
N LEU A 296 23.21 12.14 4.72
CA LEU A 296 23.94 12.11 5.98
C LEU A 296 25.07 13.11 5.76
N LYS A 297 25.25 14.08 6.67
CA LYS A 297 26.51 14.85 6.70
C LYS A 297 27.60 13.82 6.47
N ASP A 298 28.51 14.10 5.53
CA ASP A 298 29.65 13.24 5.24
C ASP A 298 30.07 12.56 6.53
N GLU A 299 30.19 11.22 6.52
CA GLU A 299 30.66 10.45 7.66
C GLU A 299 31.63 11.34 8.43
N PRO A 300 31.38 11.62 9.74
CA PRO A 300 32.21 12.56 10.47
C PRO A 300 33.65 12.27 10.10
N GLU A 301 34.35 13.30 9.61
CA GLU A 301 35.71 13.23 9.07
C GLU A 301 36.42 12.06 9.72
N LYS A 302 36.70 10.98 8.96
CA LYS A 302 37.39 9.81 9.51
C LYS A 302 38.66 10.36 10.15
N ILE A 303 38.66 10.57 11.47
CA ILE A 303 39.86 10.82 12.24
C ILE A 303 40.61 9.52 12.08
N GLY A 304 41.56 9.44 11.14
CA GLY A 304 42.16 8.19 10.64
C GLY A 304 42.06 7.05 11.65
N ILE A 305 40.99 6.24 11.51
CA ILE A 305 40.58 5.25 12.52
C ILE A 305 41.18 3.89 12.16
N ASP A 306 42.32 3.87 11.49
CA ASP A 306 42.87 2.62 10.99
C ASP A 306 43.36 1.70 12.13
N ASN A 307 43.42 2.19 13.38
CA ASN A 307 43.98 1.47 14.53
C ASN A 307 43.10 1.41 15.81
N ILE A 308 41.79 1.68 15.78
CA ILE A 308 40.94 1.54 16.99
C ILE A 308 40.06 0.28 16.90
N HIS A 309 40.39 -0.78 17.65
CA HIS A 309 39.63 -2.04 17.60
C HIS A 309 38.31 -2.03 18.37
N PHE A 310 38.18 -1.18 19.40
CA PHE A 310 36.97 -1.06 20.22
C PHE A 310 36.75 0.38 20.71
N ARG A 311 35.51 0.73 21.01
CA ARG A 311 35.12 2.01 21.61
C ARG A 311 34.52 1.78 22.99
N SER A 312 35.03 2.46 24.01
CA SER A 312 34.35 2.50 25.32
C SER A 312 33.04 3.29 25.20
N LEU A 313 31.94 2.65 25.61
CA LEU A 313 30.60 3.26 25.68
C LEU A 313 30.28 3.77 27.09
N GLY A 314 31.19 3.61 28.05
CA GLY A 314 31.02 4.02 29.44
C GLY A 314 30.65 2.85 30.36
N TYR A 315 29.79 3.11 31.34
CA TYR A 315 29.44 2.15 32.39
C TYR A 315 27.95 1.91 32.46
N HIS A 316 27.56 0.66 32.68
CA HIS A 316 26.19 0.29 33.04
C HIS A 316 26.21 -0.61 34.28
N GLY A 317 25.69 -0.10 35.39
CA GLY A 317 25.81 -0.74 36.69
C GLY A 317 27.28 -0.84 37.13
N LYS A 318 27.78 -2.06 37.35
CA LYS A 318 29.19 -2.34 37.71
C LYS A 318 30.06 -2.74 36.52
N ASN A 319 29.52 -2.70 35.30
CA ASN A 319 30.20 -3.19 34.11
C ASN A 319 30.66 -2.04 33.23
N PHE A 320 31.86 -2.18 32.69
CA PHE A 320 32.39 -1.37 31.60
C PHE A 320 31.82 -1.90 30.29
N VAL A 321 31.29 -1.02 29.46
CA VAL A 321 30.61 -1.39 28.21
C VAL A 321 31.46 -0.92 27.03
N PHE A 322 31.70 -1.82 26.08
CA PHE A 322 32.52 -1.58 24.91
C PHE A 322 31.78 -1.99 23.64
N TYR A 323 31.98 -1.24 22.57
CA TYR A 323 31.59 -1.59 21.21
C TYR A 323 32.82 -2.10 20.46
N ILE A 324 32.83 -3.35 20.03
CA ILE A 324 33.91 -3.90 19.22
C ILE A 324 33.66 -3.51 17.76
N GLN A 325 34.60 -2.79 17.15
CA GLN A 325 34.40 -2.28 15.80
C GLN A 325 34.38 -3.39 14.74
N ALA A 326 35.24 -4.41 14.90
CA ALA A 326 35.36 -5.49 13.93
C ALA A 326 34.11 -6.38 13.84
N THR A 327 33.41 -6.59 14.96
CA THR A 327 32.25 -7.50 15.02
C THR A 327 30.92 -6.77 15.17
N GLY A 328 30.95 -5.46 15.49
CA GLY A 328 29.76 -4.67 15.82
C GLY A 328 29.07 -5.07 17.11
N GLN A 329 29.70 -5.92 17.94
CA GLN A 329 29.12 -6.40 19.18
C GLN A 329 29.32 -5.39 20.32
N VAL A 330 28.35 -5.32 21.21
CA VAL A 330 28.48 -4.63 22.50
C VAL A 330 28.78 -5.67 23.57
N MET A 331 29.91 -5.52 24.24
CA MET A 331 30.30 -6.38 25.37
C MET A 331 30.35 -5.57 26.64
N ALA A 332 30.01 -6.21 27.75
CA ALA A 332 30.05 -5.61 29.07
C ALA A 332 30.88 -6.52 30.00
N TYR A 333 31.90 -5.96 30.64
CA TYR A 333 32.76 -6.67 31.56
C TYR A 333 32.78 -6.00 32.92
N LYS A 334 32.79 -6.79 33.99
CA LYS A 334 33.19 -6.28 35.32
C LYS A 334 34.68 -5.93 35.29
N GLY A 335 35.10 -5.03 36.19
CA GLY A 335 36.52 -4.67 36.31
C GLY A 335 37.45 -5.88 36.44
N THR A 336 37.07 -6.87 37.26
CA THR A 336 37.84 -8.12 37.45
C THR A 336 37.85 -9.04 36.23
N GLU A 337 36.90 -8.89 35.31
CA GLU A 337 36.83 -9.70 34.08
C GLU A 337 37.73 -9.13 32.99
N LEU A 338 38.00 -7.82 33.01
CA LEU A 338 38.96 -7.17 32.10
C LEU A 338 40.40 -7.57 32.38
N GLU A 339 40.73 -7.95 33.62
CA GLU A 339 42.07 -8.44 33.97
C GLU A 339 42.36 -9.84 33.41
N GLN A 340 41.35 -10.54 32.89
CA GLN A 340 41.53 -11.83 32.25
C GLN A 340 41.97 -11.65 30.79
N TRP A 341 43.17 -12.14 30.49
CA TRP A 341 43.82 -12.03 29.17
C TRP A 341 42.91 -12.36 27.98
N GLY A 342 42.04 -13.38 28.12
CA GLY A 342 41.09 -13.77 27.07
C GLY A 342 40.05 -12.68 26.72
N ASN A 343 39.62 -11.88 27.70
CA ASN A 343 38.59 -10.85 27.52
C ASN A 343 39.17 -9.52 27.00
N LEU A 344 40.48 -9.29 27.10
CA LEU A 344 41.13 -8.17 26.41
C LEU A 344 41.30 -8.47 24.92
N HIS A 345 41.54 -9.73 24.56
CA HIS A 345 41.64 -10.15 23.17
C HIS A 345 40.33 -10.11 22.39
N THR A 346 39.19 -10.18 23.08
CA THR A 346 37.90 -9.96 22.42
C THR A 346 37.71 -8.50 22.03
N LEU A 347 38.32 -7.55 22.76
CA LEU A 347 38.27 -6.12 22.46
C LEU A 347 39.29 -5.71 21.38
N ALA A 348 40.52 -6.23 21.43
CA ALA A 348 41.58 -5.96 20.46
C ALA A 348 42.65 -7.07 20.43
N PRO A 349 43.32 -7.33 19.29
CA PRO A 349 44.41 -8.31 19.20
C PRO A 349 45.62 -7.92 20.07
N ALA A 350 46.48 -8.89 20.39
CA ALA A 350 47.67 -8.68 21.23
C ALA A 350 48.55 -7.50 20.78
N GLN A 351 48.79 -7.42 19.46
CA GLN A 351 49.60 -6.38 18.86
C GLN A 351 49.12 -4.96 19.21
N PHE A 352 47.80 -4.73 19.29
CA PHE A 352 47.26 -3.43 19.67
C PHE A 352 47.61 -3.05 21.11
N TRP A 353 47.58 -4.02 22.03
CA TRP A 353 47.91 -3.80 23.44
C TRP A 353 49.41 -3.56 23.62
N ASP A 354 50.24 -4.32 22.91
CA ASP A 354 51.70 -4.15 22.91
C ASP A 354 52.11 -2.78 22.34
N GLU A 355 51.45 -2.29 21.30
CA GLU A 355 51.73 -0.97 20.71
C GLU A 355 51.23 0.19 21.58
N SER A 356 50.13 0.01 22.32
CA SER A 356 49.48 1.08 23.08
C SER A 356 50.07 1.30 24.48
N TYR A 357 50.79 0.30 25.03
CA TYR A 357 51.22 0.30 26.44
C TYR A 357 52.71 -0.05 26.66
N ASN A 358 53.52 -0.17 25.60
CA ASN A 358 55.00 -0.26 25.70
C ASN A 358 55.70 1.09 25.60
#